data_AF-A0A1X7KYK4-F1
#
_entry.id   AF-A0A1X7KYK4-F1
#
_cell.length_a   1.000
_cell.length_b   1.000
_cell.length_c   1.000
_cell.angle_alpha   90.00
_cell.angle_beta   90.00
_cell.angle_gamma   90.00
#
_symmetry.space_group_name_H-M   'P 1'
#
loop_
_entity.id
_entity.type
_entity.pdbx_description
1 polymer ?
#
loop_
_entity_poly.entity_id
_entity_poly.type
_entity_poly.pdbx_seq_one_letter_code
_entity_poly.pdbx_strand_id
1 'polypeptide(L)'
;MPLTKHLACLVSVAILSKMAVSKTNPECLEHLGGGYGDAECYQGLSVDIAVENKRLYKSIRASIPANNVHTILLDEYMKAQDDSIRYCELQRDSGDGWETKHDGSMYPAIYQQCIYDARKAQNKFLNNILTMTKW
;
A
#
# COMPACT_ATOMS: atom_id res chain seq x y z
N MET A 1 29.75 -41.46 38.87
CA MET A 1 28.39 -40.93 38.64
C MET A 1 28.50 -39.46 38.21
N PRO A 2 28.34 -39.11 36.93
CA PRO A 2 28.02 -37.75 36.54
C PRO A 2 26.54 -37.65 36.16
N LEU A 3 25.88 -36.67 36.77
CA LEU A 3 24.46 -36.38 36.69
C LEU A 3 24.17 -35.65 35.37
N THR A 4 23.68 -36.37 34.36
CA THR A 4 23.17 -35.80 33.11
C THR A 4 21.84 -35.09 33.38
N LYS A 5 21.89 -33.77 33.57
CA LYS A 5 20.69 -32.95 33.68
C LYS A 5 20.21 -32.52 32.30
N HIS A 6 19.03 -33.03 31.96
CA HIS A 6 18.22 -32.75 30.79
C HIS A 6 18.19 -31.27 30.38
N LEU A 7 18.73 -30.98 29.20
CA LEU A 7 18.34 -29.77 28.45
C LEU A 7 16.91 -30.00 27.95
N ALA A 8 15.96 -29.37 28.62
CA ALA A 8 14.58 -29.28 28.15
C ALA A 8 14.56 -28.40 26.89
N CYS A 9 14.21 -29.00 25.74
CA CYS A 9 13.86 -28.29 24.51
C CYS A 9 12.63 -27.40 24.79
N LEU A 10 12.86 -26.10 24.95
CA LEU A 10 11.82 -25.08 24.85
C LEU A 10 11.40 -24.96 23.39
N VAL A 11 10.39 -25.76 23.01
CA VAL A 11 9.69 -25.64 21.72
C VAL A 11 9.03 -24.26 21.69
N SER A 12 9.65 -23.37 20.91
CA SER A 12 9.19 -22.02 20.67
C SER A 12 7.92 -22.08 19.81
N VAL A 13 6.76 -22.12 20.43
CA VAL A 13 5.48 -21.87 19.75
C VAL A 13 5.38 -20.36 19.52
N ALA A 14 6.09 -19.87 18.50
CA ALA A 14 5.85 -18.56 17.94
C ALA A 14 4.51 -18.62 17.19
N ILE A 15 3.44 -18.29 17.93
CA ILE A 15 2.09 -18.12 17.41
C ILE A 15 2.18 -17.10 16.26
N LEU A 16 1.98 -17.58 15.04
CA LEU A 16 1.76 -16.79 13.84
C LEU A 16 0.44 -16.05 14.00
N SER A 17 0.42 -15.00 14.82
CA SER A 17 -0.66 -14.03 14.84
C SER A 17 -0.61 -13.29 13.52
N LYS A 18 -1.34 -13.80 12.52
CA LYS A 18 -1.72 -13.03 11.35
C LYS A 18 -2.56 -11.87 11.88
N MET A 19 -1.95 -10.70 12.05
CA MET A 19 -2.68 -9.48 12.40
C MET A 19 -3.76 -9.31 11.33
N ALA A 20 -5.02 -9.49 11.74
CA ALA A 20 -6.16 -9.14 10.93
C ALA A 20 -6.18 -7.61 10.87
N VAL A 21 -5.58 -7.06 9.82
CA VAL A 21 -5.71 -5.63 9.51
C VAL A 21 -7.15 -5.43 9.10
N SER A 22 -7.92 -4.72 9.94
CA SER A 22 -9.27 -4.30 9.59
C SER A 22 -9.19 -3.36 8.39
N LYS A 23 -10.05 -3.57 7.39
CA LYS A 23 -10.19 -2.63 6.28
C LYS A 23 -10.76 -1.31 6.79
N THR A 24 -10.33 -0.23 6.18
CA THR A 24 -10.85 1.13 6.37
C THR A 24 -12.23 1.22 5.72
N ASN A 25 -13.18 1.84 6.41
CA ASN A 25 -14.51 2.05 5.86
C ASN A 25 -14.48 3.17 4.80
N PRO A 26 -14.83 2.90 3.52
CA PRO A 26 -14.84 3.93 2.48
C PRO A 26 -15.85 5.06 2.72
N GLU A 27 -16.85 4.88 3.59
CA GLU A 27 -17.80 5.94 3.99
C GLU A 27 -17.09 7.15 4.63
N CYS A 28 -15.85 7.00 5.12
CA CYS A 28 -15.09 8.15 5.63
C CYS A 28 -14.88 9.24 4.56
N LEU A 29 -14.93 8.90 3.26
CA LEU A 29 -14.87 9.87 2.16
C LEU A 29 -16.12 10.75 2.05
N GLU A 30 -17.23 10.35 2.66
CA GLU A 30 -18.48 11.15 2.68
C GLU A 30 -18.46 12.22 3.80
N HIS A 31 -17.48 12.16 4.68
CA HIS A 31 -17.35 13.01 5.86
C HIS A 31 -16.10 13.89 5.83
N LEU A 32 -15.56 14.15 4.64
CA LEU A 32 -14.38 14.99 4.48
C LEU A 32 -14.70 16.45 4.85
N GLY A 33 -13.88 17.02 5.74
CA GLY A 33 -14.10 18.35 6.32
C GLY A 33 -12.87 19.26 6.30
N GLY A 34 -11.74 18.78 5.77
CA GLY A 34 -10.45 19.43 5.84
C GLY A 34 -9.80 19.26 7.21
N GLY A 35 -8.82 18.36 7.31
CA GLY A 35 -8.01 18.18 8.53
C GLY A 35 -7.45 16.77 8.68
N TYR A 36 -7.01 16.43 9.90
CA TYR A 36 -6.38 15.14 10.19
C TYR A 36 -7.28 13.92 9.91
N GLY A 37 -8.59 14.03 10.17
CA GLY A 37 -9.53 12.92 9.89
C GLY A 37 -9.56 12.53 8.42
N ASP A 38 -9.48 13.52 7.52
CA ASP A 38 -9.38 13.28 6.07
C ASP A 38 -8.05 12.58 5.73
N ALA A 39 -6.94 13.01 6.35
CA ALA A 39 -5.64 12.40 6.15
C ALA A 39 -5.63 10.92 6.60
N GLU A 40 -6.23 10.61 7.75
CA GLU A 40 -6.38 9.23 8.25
C GLU A 40 -7.27 8.38 7.34
N CYS A 41 -8.39 8.93 6.87
CA CYS A 41 -9.28 8.27 5.93
C CYS A 41 -8.54 7.90 4.63
N TYR A 42 -7.89 8.88 3.99
CA TYR A 42 -7.13 8.65 2.77
C TYR A 42 -5.96 7.68 2.98
N GLN A 43 -5.25 7.80 4.10
CA GLN A 43 -4.14 6.90 4.43
C GLN A 43 -4.63 5.46 4.58
N GLY A 44 -5.67 5.23 5.36
CA GLY A 44 -6.24 3.90 5.58
C GLY A 44 -6.69 3.25 4.27
N LEU A 45 -7.46 3.99 3.46
CA LEU A 45 -7.91 3.51 2.16
C LEU A 45 -6.75 3.26 1.19
N SER A 46 -5.72 4.11 1.20
CA SER A 46 -4.51 3.91 0.39
C SER A 46 -3.79 2.62 0.74
N VAL A 47 -3.68 2.30 2.03
CA VAL A 47 -3.08 1.04 2.52
C VAL A 47 -3.88 -0.16 2.05
N ASP A 48 -5.21 -0.12 2.17
CA ASP A 48 -6.08 -1.20 1.70
C ASP A 48 -5.96 -1.43 0.20
N ILE A 49 -5.92 -0.35 -0.59
CA ILE A 49 -5.73 -0.43 -2.05
C ILE A 49 -4.33 -0.95 -2.38
N ALA A 50 -3.28 -0.56 -1.65
CA ALA A 50 -1.93 -1.05 -1.88
C ALA A 50 -1.81 -2.56 -1.62
N VAL A 51 -2.48 -3.07 -0.58
CA VAL A 51 -2.59 -4.52 -0.31
C VAL A 51 -3.26 -5.24 -1.48
N GLU A 52 -4.36 -4.69 -1.99
CA GLU A 52 -5.06 -5.25 -3.15
C GLU A 52 -4.22 -5.18 -4.43
N ASN A 53 -3.51 -4.07 -4.69
CA ASN A 53 -2.58 -3.93 -5.82
C ASN A 53 -1.50 -5.02 -5.79
N LYS A 54 -0.95 -5.32 -4.61
CA LYS A 54 0.02 -6.41 -4.43
C LYS A 54 -0.60 -7.78 -4.72
N ARG A 55 -1.88 -7.99 -4.39
CA ARG A 55 -2.61 -9.22 -4.73
C ARG A 55 -2.79 -9.35 -6.25
N LEU A 56 -3.25 -8.29 -6.90
CA LEU A 56 -3.42 -8.24 -8.36
C LEU A 56 -2.10 -8.47 -9.10
N TYR A 57 -1.04 -7.78 -8.68
CA TYR A 57 0.32 -7.98 -9.19
C TYR A 57 0.73 -9.45 -9.15
N LYS A 58 0.54 -10.15 -8.02
CA LYS A 58 0.87 -11.57 -7.92
C LYS A 58 0.05 -12.43 -8.87
N SER A 59 -1.24 -12.15 -9.03
CA SER A 59 -2.11 -12.86 -9.96
C SER A 59 -1.70 -12.65 -11.42
N ILE A 60 -1.36 -11.42 -11.81
CA ILE A 60 -0.87 -11.11 -13.17
C ILE A 60 0.49 -11.76 -13.39
N ARG A 61 1.42 -11.62 -12.44
CA ARG A 61 2.76 -12.22 -12.55
C ARG A 61 2.69 -13.73 -12.77
N ALA A 62 1.75 -14.41 -12.12
CA ALA A 62 1.55 -15.86 -12.27
C ALA A 62 0.97 -16.27 -13.62
N SER A 63 0.32 -15.37 -14.36
CA SER A 63 -0.20 -15.66 -15.71
C SER A 63 0.81 -15.40 -16.83
N ILE A 64 1.92 -14.72 -16.53
CA ILE A 64 2.99 -14.46 -17.49
C ILE A 64 3.85 -15.73 -17.66
N PRO A 65 4.13 -16.19 -18.90
CA PRO A 65 5.00 -17.34 -19.13
C PRO A 65 6.41 -17.14 -18.58
N ALA A 66 7.06 -18.23 -18.15
CA ALA A 66 8.43 -18.19 -17.64
C ALA A 66 9.40 -17.57 -18.67
N ASN A 67 10.37 -16.80 -18.19
CA ASN A 67 11.37 -16.07 -18.98
C ASN A 67 10.80 -15.02 -19.96
N ASN A 68 9.51 -14.68 -19.87
CA ASN A 68 8.95 -13.59 -20.65
C ASN A 68 9.37 -12.24 -20.07
N VAL A 69 9.89 -11.34 -20.92
CA VAL A 69 10.37 -10.00 -20.55
C VAL A 69 9.31 -9.14 -19.86
N HIS A 70 8.02 -9.42 -20.07
CA HIS A 70 6.92 -8.68 -19.44
C HIS A 70 6.86 -8.88 -17.92
N THR A 71 7.51 -9.94 -17.42
CA THR A 71 7.70 -10.17 -15.98
C THR A 71 8.50 -9.04 -15.34
N ILE A 72 9.60 -8.63 -15.99
CA ILE A 72 10.47 -7.54 -15.54
C ILE A 72 9.74 -6.21 -15.69
N LEU A 73 9.07 -5.99 -16.83
CA LEU A 73 8.29 -4.77 -17.05
C LEU A 73 7.20 -4.56 -15.99
N LEU A 74 6.53 -5.64 -15.56
CA LEU A 74 5.55 -5.56 -14.48
C LEU A 74 6.20 -5.23 -13.12
N ASP A 75 7.39 -5.77 -12.84
CA ASP A 75 8.15 -5.44 -11.61
C ASP A 75 8.59 -3.98 -11.58
N GLU A 76 9.13 -3.50 -12.71
CA GLU A 76 9.53 -2.11 -12.91
C GLU A 76 8.33 -1.17 -12.78
N TYR A 77 7.18 -1.54 -13.34
CA TYR A 77 5.94 -0.79 -13.18
C TYR A 77 5.55 -0.65 -11.69
N MET A 78 5.55 -1.75 -10.93
CA MET A 78 5.21 -1.68 -9.50
C MET A 78 6.16 -0.78 -8.73
N LYS A 79 7.47 -0.88 -9.00
CA LYS A 79 8.49 -0.02 -8.40
C LYS A 79 8.29 1.45 -8.78
N ALA A 80 8.02 1.75 -10.05
CA ALA A 80 7.81 3.11 -10.51
C ALA A 80 6.58 3.76 -9.85
N GLN A 81 5.50 2.99 -9.64
CA GLN A 81 4.32 3.46 -8.92
C GLN A 81 4.64 3.80 -7.46
N ASP A 82 5.40 2.95 -6.76
CA ASP A 82 5.84 3.20 -5.38
C ASP A 82 6.75 4.44 -5.30
N ASP A 83 7.74 4.52 -6.19
CA ASP A 83 8.69 5.64 -6.23
C ASP A 83 8.00 6.96 -6.58
N SER A 84 6.88 6.92 -7.33
CA SER A 84 6.14 8.12 -7.74
C SER A 84 5.40 8.82 -6.61
N ILE A 85 5.09 8.13 -5.51
CA ILE A 85 4.32 8.69 -4.38
C ILE A 85 4.99 9.90 -3.76
N ARG A 86 6.33 9.94 -3.73
CA ARG A 86 7.07 11.09 -3.21
C ARG A 86 6.70 12.40 -3.91
N TYR A 87 6.27 12.34 -5.18
CA TYR A 87 5.88 13.55 -5.93
C TYR A 87 4.56 14.16 -5.43
N CYS A 88 3.81 13.48 -4.56
CA CYS A 88 2.68 14.09 -3.85
C CYS A 88 3.10 15.23 -2.92
N GLU A 89 4.38 15.29 -2.52
CA GLU A 89 4.94 16.45 -1.81
C GLU A 89 4.79 17.73 -2.63
N LEU A 90 4.93 17.67 -3.96
CA LEU A 90 4.77 18.85 -4.82
C LEU A 90 3.37 19.46 -4.72
N GLN A 91 2.33 18.63 -4.66
CA GLN A 91 0.95 19.11 -4.55
C GLN A 91 0.67 19.70 -3.17
N ARG A 92 1.20 19.08 -2.11
CA ARG A 92 1.09 19.60 -0.74
C ARG A 92 1.83 20.94 -0.61
N ASP A 93 3.10 20.97 -0.98
CA ASP A 93 3.99 22.11 -0.75
C ASP A 93 3.56 23.30 -1.61
N SER A 94 3.11 23.08 -2.86
CA SER A 94 2.55 24.18 -3.67
C SER A 94 1.26 24.78 -3.09
N GLY A 95 0.47 23.99 -2.36
CA GLY A 95 -0.69 24.47 -1.61
C GLY A 95 -0.31 25.29 -0.37
N ASP A 96 0.86 25.02 0.21
CA ASP A 96 1.38 25.66 1.43
C ASP A 96 2.52 26.66 1.17
N GLY A 97 2.49 27.34 0.02
CA GLY A 97 3.47 28.38 -0.29
C GLY A 97 4.92 27.90 -0.40
N TRP A 98 5.13 26.62 -0.72
CA TRP A 98 6.42 25.92 -0.81
C TRP A 98 7.12 25.67 0.53
N GLU A 99 6.38 25.71 1.63
CA GLU A 99 6.88 25.24 2.92
C GLU A 99 7.07 23.71 2.91
N THR A 100 8.00 23.22 3.73
CA THR A 100 8.29 21.77 3.87
C THR A 100 7.93 21.23 5.26
N LYS A 101 7.58 22.13 6.19
CA LYS A 101 7.14 21.80 7.54
C LYS A 101 5.68 22.19 7.65
N HIS A 102 4.84 21.20 7.92
CA HIS A 102 3.40 21.39 7.95
C HIS A 102 2.87 21.11 9.35
N ASP A 103 1.88 21.89 9.75
CA ASP A 103 1.14 21.70 10.98
C ASP A 103 0.01 20.67 10.77
N GLY A 104 -0.97 20.72 11.66
CA GLY A 104 -2.16 19.88 11.62
C GLY A 104 -3.33 20.37 10.80
N SER A 105 -3.10 21.32 9.90
CA SER A 105 -4.10 21.86 8.99
C SER A 105 -4.44 20.86 7.87
N MET A 106 -4.86 21.36 6.70
CA MET A 106 -5.34 20.52 5.59
C MET A 106 -4.22 19.85 4.78
N TYR A 107 -2.97 20.28 4.92
CA TYR A 107 -1.86 19.81 4.07
C TYR A 107 -1.52 18.32 4.20
N PRO A 108 -1.57 17.70 5.41
CA PRO A 108 -1.51 16.25 5.53
C PRO A 108 -2.59 15.53 4.72
N ALA A 109 -3.81 16.08 4.67
CA ALA A 109 -4.90 15.49 3.90
C ALA A 109 -4.66 15.59 2.39
N ILE A 110 -4.16 16.72 1.90
CA ILE A 110 -3.79 16.90 0.48
C ILE A 110 -2.75 15.86 0.05
N TYR A 111 -1.71 15.65 0.86
CA TYR A 111 -0.70 14.64 0.58
C TYR A 111 -1.28 13.22 0.53
N GLN A 112 -2.07 12.85 1.55
CA GLN A 112 -2.67 11.51 1.61
C GLN A 112 -3.70 11.27 0.50
N GLN A 113 -4.46 12.30 0.12
CA GLN A 113 -5.38 12.24 -1.01
C GLN A 113 -4.64 11.93 -2.31
N CYS A 114 -3.53 12.61 -2.58
CA CYS A 114 -2.72 12.32 -3.77
C CYS A 114 -2.24 10.87 -3.81
N ILE A 115 -1.81 10.33 -2.66
CA ILE A 115 -1.44 8.90 -2.55
C ILE A 115 -2.63 8.00 -2.85
N TYR A 116 -3.78 8.29 -2.25
CA TYR A 116 -5.01 7.52 -2.46
C TYR A 116 -5.39 7.45 -3.94
N ASP A 117 -5.38 8.59 -4.63
CA ASP A 117 -5.72 8.68 -6.04
C ASP A 117 -4.71 7.93 -6.92
N ALA A 118 -3.41 8.05 -6.63
CA ALA A 118 -2.37 7.29 -7.32
C ALA A 118 -2.55 5.77 -7.15
N ARG A 119 -2.81 5.30 -5.92
CA ARG A 119 -3.06 3.87 -5.64
C ARG A 119 -4.32 3.36 -6.32
N LYS A 120 -5.38 4.17 -6.36
CA LYS A 120 -6.64 3.85 -7.03
C LYS A 120 -6.45 3.74 -8.55
N ALA A 121 -5.68 4.66 -9.16
CA ALA A 121 -5.33 4.60 -10.58
C ALA A 121 -4.50 3.34 -10.89
N GLN A 122 -3.49 3.03 -10.07
CA GLN A 122 -2.71 1.80 -10.17
C GLN A 122 -3.60 0.54 -10.09
N ASN A 123 -4.56 0.52 -9.16
CA ASN A 123 -5.49 -0.59 -8.99
C ASN A 123 -6.34 -0.85 -10.24
N LYS A 124 -6.89 0.23 -10.81
CA LYS A 124 -7.66 0.17 -12.06
C LYS A 124 -6.82 -0.40 -13.20
N PHE A 125 -5.59 0.09 -13.36
CA PHE A 125 -4.68 -0.41 -14.40
C PHE A 125 -4.37 -1.91 -14.24
N LEU A 126 -4.06 -2.37 -13.03
CA LEU A 126 -3.78 -3.79 -12.77
C LEU A 126 -5.02 -4.68 -13.01
N ASN A 127 -6.20 -4.23 -12.59
CA ASN A 127 -7.45 -4.96 -12.89
C ASN A 127 -7.71 -5.08 -14.39
N ASN A 128 -7.41 -4.03 -15.16
CA ASN A 128 -7.53 -4.08 -16.61
C ASN A 128 -6.58 -5.13 -17.20
N ILE A 129 -5.31 -5.15 -16.77
CA ILE A 129 -4.36 -6.20 -17.22
C ILE A 129 -4.89 -7.59 -16.87
N LEU A 130 -5.28 -7.82 -15.61
CA LEU A 130 -5.75 -9.13 -15.16
C LEU A 130 -7.02 -9.58 -15.90
N THR A 131 -7.88 -8.65 -16.30
CA THR A 131 -9.03 -8.95 -17.16
C THR A 131 -8.58 -9.41 -18.54
N MET A 132 -7.62 -8.70 -19.15
CA MET A 132 -7.09 -9.03 -20.47
C MET A 132 -6.33 -10.36 -20.51
N THR A 133 -5.72 -10.81 -19.39
CA THR A 133 -5.04 -12.12 -19.35
C THR A 133 -6.01 -13.31 -19.33
N LYS A 134 -7.32 -13.07 -19.23
CA LYS A 134 -8.36 -14.12 -19.19
C LYS A 134 -9.12 -14.27 -20.52
N TRP A 135 -8.82 -13.44 -21.50
CA TRP A 135 -9.38 -13.50 -22.85
C TRP A 135 -8.53 -14.42 -23.72
#